data_AF-A0AAD8EF87-F1
#
_entry.id   AF-A0AAD8EF87-F1
#
_cell.length_a   1.000
_cell.length_b   1.000
_cell.length_c   1.000
_cell.angle_alpha   90.00
_cell.angle_beta   90.00
_cell.angle_gamma   90.00
#
_symmetry.space_group_name_H-M   'P 1'
#
loop_
_entity.id
_entity.type
_entity.pdbx_description
1 polymer ?
#
loop_
_entity_poly.entity_id
_entity_poly.type
_entity_poly.pdbx_seq_one_letter_code
_entity_poly.pdbx_strand_id
1 'polypeptide(L)'
;MVCGLGVVGIISTATFKCIPVHLAQETVYSLSIDDMINNFEKLTNNLYSYMYWYPLLDKVIVKEASLVRLHLCQSQPWWKKCAELFFWGLHWLVNRTSPLLSCYAPSFAKKLSQIQFDLMMKTSACRMQYSFKPQTFMSVTSHCRGIKWCLPAGRLQDVVEDIGNWAEHRFYLCSTPIVISLQTHRNLNEHRPFLSPYADNKTCTLWTDWFSSRSLTSNYSATMAEFEALLQCNGGRKCWSAGPVYGSPLIGQTYPGFRQWSQTRTILDSGNIFKSAYIAGDLFVET
;
A
#
# COMPACT_ATOMS: atom_id res chain seq x y z
N MET A 1 1.44 -22.93 2.78
CA MET A 1 0.75 -22.74 1.47
C MET A 1 0.25 -21.31 1.31
N VAL A 2 -0.68 -20.83 2.14
CA VAL A 2 -1.02 -19.39 2.24
C VAL A 2 0.25 -18.64 2.67
N CYS A 3 0.78 -17.70 1.87
CA CYS A 3 2.14 -17.12 2.00
C CYS A 3 3.32 -18.06 1.64
N GLY A 4 3.15 -18.95 0.66
CA GLY A 4 4.24 -19.79 0.11
C GLY A 4 5.12 -19.13 -0.95
N LEU A 5 4.79 -17.90 -1.38
CA LEU A 5 5.56 -17.09 -2.33
C LEU A 5 5.90 -17.78 -3.67
N GLY A 6 5.15 -18.81 -4.04
CA GLY A 6 5.39 -19.60 -5.25
C GLY A 6 6.55 -20.60 -5.16
N VAL A 7 7.20 -20.75 -4.01
CA VAL A 7 8.37 -21.65 -3.83
C VAL A 7 8.08 -22.88 -2.95
N VAL A 8 6.86 -22.97 -2.42
CA VAL A 8 6.39 -24.12 -1.64
C VAL A 8 5.62 -25.13 -2.50
N GLY A 9 5.20 -24.72 -3.70
CA GLY A 9 4.42 -25.55 -4.62
C GLY A 9 3.46 -24.71 -5.46
N ILE A 10 2.76 -25.38 -6.39
CA ILE A 10 1.74 -24.78 -7.25
C ILE A 10 0.36 -25.04 -6.64
N ILE A 11 -0.43 -23.99 -6.47
CA ILE A 11 -1.82 -24.10 -6.04
C ILE A 11 -2.68 -24.32 -7.29
N SER A 12 -3.17 -25.55 -7.49
CA SER A 12 -4.06 -25.89 -8.61
C SER A 12 -5.51 -25.46 -8.35
N THR A 13 -5.97 -25.60 -7.10
CA THR A 13 -7.32 -25.25 -6.69
C THR A 13 -7.30 -24.53 -5.35
N ALA A 14 -8.17 -23.52 -5.21
CA ALA A 14 -8.36 -22.78 -3.98
C ALA A 14 -9.85 -22.51 -3.76
N THR A 15 -10.32 -22.74 -2.54
CA THR A 15 -11.70 -22.47 -2.15
C THR A 15 -11.72 -21.27 -1.21
N PHE A 16 -12.49 -20.24 -1.57
CA PHE A 16 -12.63 -19.04 -0.76
C PHE A 16 -14.01 -18.96 -0.13
N LYS A 17 -14.08 -18.51 1.12
CA LYS A 17 -15.34 -18.18 1.77
C LYS A 17 -15.88 -16.86 1.19
N CYS A 18 -17.03 -16.93 0.54
CA CYS A 18 -17.69 -15.76 -0.02
C CYS A 18 -18.57 -15.07 1.03
N ILE A 19 -18.66 -13.75 0.95
CA ILE A 19 -19.64 -12.94 1.68
C ILE A 19 -20.76 -12.49 0.74
N PRO A 20 -21.96 -12.13 1.26
CA PRO A 20 -23.03 -11.59 0.44
C PRO A 20 -22.60 -10.33 -0.33
N VAL A 21 -23.15 -10.19 -1.55
CA VAL A 21 -22.93 -9.00 -2.37
C VAL A 21 -23.55 -7.80 -1.67
N HIS A 22 -22.77 -6.72 -1.54
CA HIS A 22 -23.20 -5.46 -0.98
C HIS A 22 -22.81 -4.30 -1.90
N LEU A 23 -23.56 -3.20 -1.79
CA LEU A 23 -23.20 -1.94 -2.41
C LEU A 23 -22.47 -1.06 -1.40
N ALA A 24 -21.48 -0.34 -1.90
CA ALA A 24 -20.77 0.67 -1.15
C ALA A 24 -21.04 2.04 -1.77
N GLN A 25 -21.10 3.06 -0.92
CA GLN A 25 -21.08 4.46 -1.32
C GLN A 25 -19.86 5.12 -0.72
N GLU A 26 -19.14 5.87 -1.56
CA GLU A 26 -17.89 6.52 -1.17
C GLU A 26 -18.15 7.98 -0.78
N THR A 27 -17.57 8.35 0.35
CA THR A 27 -17.47 9.73 0.83
C THR A 27 -16.01 10.14 0.81
N VAL A 28 -15.74 11.32 0.26
CA VAL A 28 -14.38 11.82 0.05
C VAL A 28 -14.29 13.21 0.64
N TYR A 29 -13.26 13.45 1.44
CA TYR A 29 -12.98 14.75 2.04
C TYR A 29 -11.49 14.89 2.33
N SER A 30 -11.06 16.12 2.63
CA SER A 30 -9.68 16.43 2.96
C SER A 30 -9.52 16.80 4.43
N LEU A 31 -8.47 16.31 5.07
CA LEU A 31 -8.08 16.66 6.45
C LEU A 31 -6.60 17.05 6.50
N SER A 32 -6.18 17.65 7.62
CA SER A 32 -4.77 17.73 8.01
C SER A 32 -4.25 16.34 8.44
N ILE A 33 -2.93 16.17 8.53
CA ILE A 33 -2.37 14.92 9.04
C ILE A 33 -2.72 14.68 10.51
N ASP A 34 -2.68 15.74 11.32
CA ASP A 34 -2.96 15.68 12.75
C ASP A 34 -4.41 15.28 13.02
N ASP A 35 -5.35 15.87 12.27
CA ASP A 35 -6.77 15.51 12.36
C ASP A 35 -6.99 14.06 11.93
N MET A 36 -6.25 13.57 10.94
CA MET A 36 -6.33 12.17 10.50
C MET A 36 -5.85 11.22 11.59
N ILE A 37 -4.73 11.51 12.25
CA ILE A 37 -4.18 10.71 13.35
C ILE A 37 -5.14 10.71 14.54
N ASN A 38 -5.64 11.88 14.93
CA ASN A 38 -6.57 12.02 16.05
C ASN A 38 -7.90 11.29 15.81
N ASN A 39 -8.37 11.25 14.56
CA ASN A 39 -9.59 10.54 14.19
C ASN A 39 -9.35 9.11 13.69
N PHE A 40 -8.12 8.60 13.77
CA PHE A 40 -7.73 7.38 13.08
C PHE A 40 -8.59 6.17 13.46
N GLU A 41 -8.94 6.01 14.74
CA GLU A 41 -9.82 4.94 15.23
C GLU A 41 -11.24 5.00 14.65
N LYS A 42 -11.78 6.21 14.46
CA LYS A 42 -13.12 6.39 13.89
C LYS A 42 -13.16 5.98 12.42
N LEU A 43 -12.10 6.29 11.67
CA LEU A 43 -11.94 5.92 10.26
C LEU A 43 -11.91 4.40 10.05
N THR A 44 -11.69 3.60 11.11
CA THR A 44 -11.60 2.13 11.04
C THR A 44 -12.94 1.42 10.99
N ASN A 45 -14.03 2.11 11.38
CA ASN A 45 -15.35 1.51 11.53
C ASN A 45 -16.11 1.34 10.20
N ASN A 46 -15.60 1.92 9.12
CA ASN A 46 -16.18 1.86 7.79
C ASN A 46 -15.81 0.56 7.06
N LEU A 47 -16.51 0.24 5.95
CA LEU A 47 -16.25 -0.99 5.19
C LEU A 47 -14.81 -1.05 4.68
N TYR A 48 -14.34 0.08 4.16
CA TYR A 48 -12.94 0.31 3.84
C TYR A 48 -12.65 1.80 3.89
N SER A 49 -11.42 2.12 4.28
CA SER A 49 -10.93 3.49 4.37
C SER A 49 -9.52 3.56 3.78
N TYR A 50 -9.34 4.45 2.82
CA TYR A 50 -8.05 4.76 2.19
C TYR A 50 -7.73 6.22 2.41
N MET A 51 -6.46 6.50 2.64
CA MET A 51 -5.96 7.85 2.89
C MET A 51 -4.81 8.11 1.93
N TYR A 52 -4.90 9.17 1.14
CA TYR A 52 -3.82 9.63 0.28
C TYR A 52 -3.15 10.80 0.97
N TRP A 53 -2.02 10.54 1.60
CA TRP A 53 -1.24 11.55 2.29
C TRP A 53 -0.19 12.15 1.37
N TYR A 54 -0.12 13.48 1.31
CA TYR A 54 0.88 14.23 0.57
C TYR A 54 1.82 14.93 1.57
N PRO A 55 3.02 14.37 1.86
CA PRO A 55 3.87 14.88 2.94
C PRO A 55 4.26 16.36 2.78
N LEU A 56 4.47 16.82 1.55
CA LEU A 56 4.87 18.22 1.27
C LEU A 56 3.76 19.26 1.46
N LEU A 57 2.50 18.82 1.57
CA LEU A 57 1.33 19.69 1.69
C LEU A 57 0.72 19.67 3.07
N ASP A 58 1.10 18.70 3.90
CA ASP A 58 0.43 18.37 5.14
C ASP A 58 -1.10 18.18 4.98
N LYS A 59 -1.47 17.49 3.90
CA LYS A 59 -2.87 17.22 3.55
C LYS A 59 -3.09 15.76 3.25
N VAL A 60 -4.25 15.27 3.70
CA VAL A 60 -4.70 13.91 3.48
C VAL A 60 -6.06 13.92 2.79
N ILE A 61 -6.20 13.16 1.72
CA ILE A 61 -7.50 12.85 1.12
C ILE A 61 -7.98 11.55 1.75
N VAL A 62 -9.09 11.61 2.49
CA VAL A 62 -9.73 10.45 3.08
C VAL A 62 -10.85 9.99 2.17
N LYS A 63 -10.82 8.70 1.81
CA LYS A 63 -11.88 8.01 1.07
C LYS A 63 -12.44 6.92 1.96
N GLU A 64 -13.69 7.08 2.34
CA GLU A 64 -14.40 6.13 3.19
C GLU A 64 -15.55 5.53 2.42
N ALA A 65 -15.83 4.26 2.69
CA ALA A 65 -16.98 3.60 2.11
C ALA A 65 -17.91 3.05 3.17
N SER A 66 -19.17 3.41 3.02
CA SER A 66 -20.26 2.96 3.86
C SER A 66 -21.12 1.94 3.12
N LEU A 67 -21.69 1.00 3.89
CA LEU A 67 -22.63 0.02 3.36
C LEU A 67 -23.94 0.74 2.99
N VAL A 68 -24.42 0.50 1.78
CA VAL A 68 -25.71 1.02 1.32
C VAL A 68 -26.66 -0.13 1.02
N ARG A 69 -27.91 0.04 1.48
CA ARG A 69 -28.99 -0.89 1.13
C ARG A 69 -29.24 -0.84 -0.37
N LEU A 70 -29.35 -2.01 -1.01
CA LEU A 70 -29.50 -2.17 -2.46
C LEU A 70 -30.59 -1.29 -3.10
N HIS A 71 -31.62 -0.91 -2.34
CA HIS A 71 -32.79 -0.18 -2.83
C HIS A 71 -32.56 1.34 -2.94
N LEU A 72 -31.46 1.87 -2.38
CA LEU A 72 -31.08 3.28 -2.43
C LEU A 72 -29.98 3.56 -3.47
N CYS A 73 -29.84 2.66 -4.46
CA CYS A 73 -28.77 2.71 -5.43
C CYS A 73 -28.88 3.95 -6.34
N GLN A 74 -27.87 4.81 -6.30
CA GLN A 74 -27.70 5.89 -7.26
C GLN A 74 -26.58 5.53 -8.23
N SER A 75 -26.92 5.37 -9.50
CA SER A 75 -25.93 5.12 -10.55
C SER A 75 -25.22 6.41 -10.94
N GLN A 76 -23.91 6.31 -11.18
CA GLN A 76 -23.12 7.43 -11.66
C GLN A 76 -23.53 7.78 -13.11
N PRO A 77 -23.83 9.05 -13.42
CA PRO A 77 -24.15 9.45 -14.78
C PRO A 77 -22.90 9.33 -15.68
N TRP A 78 -23.13 9.00 -16.96
CA TRP A 78 -22.05 8.68 -17.90
C TRP A 78 -21.02 9.82 -18.07
N TRP A 79 -21.45 11.08 -18.05
CA TRP A 79 -20.57 12.23 -18.20
C TRP A 79 -19.63 12.41 -17.00
N LYS A 80 -20.11 12.12 -15.77
CA LYS A 80 -19.25 12.09 -14.57
C LYS A 80 -18.23 10.97 -14.66
N LYS A 81 -18.64 9.81 -15.20
CA LYS A 81 -17.72 8.69 -15.45
C LYS A 81 -16.65 9.04 -16.48
N CYS A 82 -17.01 9.74 -17.56
CA CYS A 82 -16.04 10.27 -18.52
C CYS A 82 -15.09 11.29 -17.89
N ALA A 83 -15.60 12.21 -17.06
CA ALA A 83 -14.79 13.18 -16.33
C ALA A 83 -13.84 12.50 -15.32
N GLU A 84 -14.32 11.48 -14.60
CA GLU A 84 -13.51 10.65 -13.71
C GLU A 84 -12.33 10.03 -14.47
N LEU A 85 -12.60 9.36 -15.60
CA LEU A 85 -11.56 8.76 -16.45
C LEU A 85 -10.56 9.80 -16.97
N PHE A 86 -11.04 10.98 -17.37
CA PHE A 86 -10.18 12.07 -17.85
C PHE A 86 -9.25 12.59 -16.75
N PHE A 87 -9.79 12.98 -15.59
CA PHE A 87 -8.98 13.46 -14.46
C PHE A 87 -8.05 12.38 -13.94
N TRP A 88 -8.49 11.12 -13.97
CA TRP A 88 -7.65 9.98 -13.62
C TRP A 88 -6.47 9.80 -14.58
N GLY A 89 -6.71 9.89 -15.89
CA GLY A 89 -5.65 9.83 -16.90
C GLY A 89 -4.63 10.97 -16.74
N LEU A 90 -5.12 12.17 -16.43
CA LEU A 90 -4.26 13.32 -16.14
C LEU A 90 -3.45 13.13 -14.84
N HIS A 91 -4.09 12.64 -13.77
CA HIS A 91 -3.41 12.30 -12.52
C HIS A 91 -2.31 11.26 -12.76
N TRP A 92 -2.61 10.20 -13.52
CA TRP A 92 -1.63 9.16 -13.87
C TRP A 92 -0.42 9.73 -14.61
N LEU A 93 -0.64 10.62 -15.59
CA LEU A 93 0.44 11.26 -16.34
C LEU A 93 1.31 12.15 -15.43
N VAL A 94 0.69 12.98 -14.59
CA VAL A 94 1.40 13.84 -13.63
C VAL A 94 2.15 12.98 -12.62
N ASN A 95 1.55 11.91 -12.11
CA ASN A 95 2.19 11.00 -11.17
C ASN A 95 3.42 10.31 -11.76
N ARG A 96 3.35 9.88 -13.02
CA ARG A 96 4.47 9.21 -13.71
C ARG A 96 5.64 10.16 -14.00
N THR A 97 5.35 11.42 -14.29
CA THR A 97 6.35 12.44 -14.65
C THR A 97 6.89 13.20 -13.45
N SER A 98 6.13 13.26 -12.36
CA SER A 98 6.45 14.05 -11.16
C SER A 98 7.80 13.71 -10.53
N PRO A 99 8.20 12.44 -10.36
CA PRO A 99 9.51 12.15 -9.78
C PRO A 99 10.68 12.51 -10.71
N LEU A 100 10.48 12.51 -12.04
CA LEU A 100 11.50 12.98 -12.98
C LEU A 100 11.63 14.51 -12.91
N LEU A 101 10.50 15.21 -12.97
CA LEU A 101 10.46 16.68 -12.89
C LEU A 101 11.00 17.19 -11.56
N SER A 102 10.69 16.51 -10.45
CA SER A 102 11.17 16.88 -9.11
C SER A 102 12.69 16.66 -8.96
N CYS A 103 13.28 15.70 -9.69
CA CYS A 103 14.74 15.57 -9.74
C CYS A 103 15.42 16.74 -10.45
N TYR A 104 14.85 17.21 -11.57
CA TYR A 104 15.44 18.30 -12.36
C TYR A 104 15.13 19.70 -11.81
N ALA A 105 13.95 19.89 -11.22
CA ALA A 105 13.51 21.15 -10.63
C ALA A 105 12.88 20.90 -9.24
N PRO A 106 13.70 20.68 -8.19
CA PRO A 106 13.22 20.38 -6.84
C PRO A 106 12.22 21.41 -6.29
N SER A 107 12.40 22.69 -6.61
CA SER A 107 11.50 23.78 -6.20
C SER A 107 10.05 23.59 -6.69
N PHE A 108 9.84 22.77 -7.71
CA PHE A 108 8.52 22.47 -8.27
C PHE A 108 7.81 21.29 -7.57
N ALA A 109 8.50 20.51 -6.72
CA ALA A 109 7.97 19.30 -6.10
C ALA A 109 6.69 19.57 -5.26
N LYS A 110 6.65 20.67 -4.50
CA LYS A 110 5.48 21.08 -3.74
C LYS A 110 4.29 21.43 -4.65
N LYS A 111 4.55 22.12 -5.75
CA LYS A 111 3.51 22.49 -6.74
C LYS A 111 3.00 21.25 -7.49
N LEU A 112 3.87 20.30 -7.81
CA LEU A 112 3.46 19.00 -8.37
C LEU A 112 2.55 18.23 -7.42
N SER A 113 2.92 18.18 -6.13
CA SER A 113 2.09 17.56 -5.09
C SER A 113 0.71 18.20 -5.02
N GLN A 114 0.64 19.54 -5.07
CA GLN A 114 -0.64 20.26 -5.05
C GLN A 114 -1.49 19.93 -6.29
N ILE A 115 -0.90 19.90 -7.48
CA ILE A 115 -1.60 19.52 -8.72
C ILE A 115 -2.15 18.10 -8.59
N GLN A 116 -1.36 17.15 -8.10
CA GLN A 116 -1.81 15.78 -7.91
C GLN A 116 -2.94 15.68 -6.88
N PHE A 117 -2.84 16.39 -5.76
CA PHE A 117 -3.89 16.47 -4.76
C PHE A 117 -5.21 16.98 -5.37
N ASP A 118 -5.16 18.08 -6.13
CA ASP A 118 -6.35 18.67 -6.74
C ASP A 118 -6.97 17.73 -7.78
N LEU A 119 -6.14 17.05 -8.59
CA LEU A 119 -6.60 16.07 -9.56
C LEU A 119 -7.25 14.87 -8.88
N MET A 120 -6.61 14.32 -7.83
CA MET A 120 -7.16 13.20 -7.06
C MET A 120 -8.49 13.57 -6.42
N MET A 121 -8.61 14.77 -5.83
CA MET A 121 -9.86 15.28 -5.28
C MET A 121 -10.95 15.38 -6.34
N LYS A 122 -10.65 15.93 -7.53
CA LYS A 122 -11.61 16.03 -8.65
C LYS A 122 -12.07 14.68 -9.15
N THR A 123 -11.15 13.74 -9.39
CA THR A 123 -11.49 12.36 -9.78
C THR A 123 -12.43 11.72 -8.77
N SER A 124 -12.12 11.88 -7.49
CA SER A 124 -12.88 11.25 -6.40
C SER A 124 -14.25 11.90 -6.22
N ALA A 125 -14.37 13.21 -6.41
CA ALA A 125 -15.64 13.93 -6.38
C ALA A 125 -16.61 13.50 -7.50
N CYS A 126 -16.10 13.03 -8.66
CA CYS A 126 -16.94 12.48 -9.72
C CYS A 126 -17.64 11.17 -9.33
N ARG A 127 -17.04 10.40 -8.41
CA ARG A 127 -17.54 9.10 -7.92
C ARG A 127 -18.30 9.21 -6.59
N MET A 128 -18.01 10.24 -5.81
CA MET A 128 -18.63 10.53 -4.52
C MET A 128 -20.16 10.44 -4.59
N GLN A 129 -20.76 9.87 -3.53
CA GLN A 129 -22.20 9.69 -3.34
C GLN A 129 -22.91 8.71 -4.29
N TYR A 130 -22.22 8.12 -5.26
CA TYR A 130 -22.80 7.07 -6.10
C TYR A 130 -22.54 5.69 -5.52
N SER A 131 -23.48 4.77 -5.76
CA SER A 131 -23.39 3.39 -5.32
C SER A 131 -22.60 2.55 -6.33
N PHE A 132 -21.67 1.74 -5.84
CA PHE A 132 -20.91 0.83 -6.69
C PHE A 132 -20.63 -0.50 -6.00
N LYS A 133 -20.25 -1.49 -6.81
CA LYS A 133 -19.79 -2.79 -6.33
C LYS A 133 -18.33 -2.65 -5.88
N PRO A 134 -17.95 -3.05 -4.66
CA PRO A 134 -16.56 -2.93 -4.18
C PRO A 134 -15.50 -3.55 -5.11
N GLN A 135 -15.89 -4.55 -5.91
CA GLN A 135 -15.04 -5.18 -6.93
C GLN A 135 -14.56 -4.23 -8.04
N THR A 136 -15.23 -3.09 -8.24
CA THR A 136 -14.81 -2.05 -9.20
C THR A 136 -13.94 -0.97 -8.56
N PHE A 137 -13.49 -1.17 -7.31
CA PHE A 137 -12.51 -0.30 -6.67
C PHE A 137 -11.15 -0.54 -7.30
N MET A 138 -10.80 0.28 -8.30
CA MET A 138 -9.42 0.37 -8.77
C MET A 138 -8.65 1.26 -7.79
N SER A 139 -7.87 0.65 -6.91
CA SER A 139 -6.88 1.41 -6.13
C SER A 139 -5.86 2.01 -7.10
N VAL A 140 -5.57 3.30 -6.95
CA VAL A 140 -4.55 4.07 -7.70
C VAL A 140 -3.18 3.36 -7.65
N THR A 141 -2.98 2.54 -6.63
CA THR A 141 -1.76 1.75 -6.38
C THR A 141 -1.58 0.55 -7.31
N SER A 142 -2.59 0.13 -8.08
CA SER A 142 -2.55 -1.15 -8.81
C SER A 142 -1.74 -1.15 -10.10
N HIS A 143 -1.25 0.00 -10.57
CA HIS A 143 -0.57 0.12 -11.87
C HIS A 143 0.85 0.68 -11.79
N CYS A 144 1.36 0.99 -10.59
CA CYS A 144 2.71 1.52 -10.42
C CYS A 144 3.60 0.52 -9.67
N ARG A 145 4.85 0.35 -10.14
CA ARG A 145 5.92 -0.36 -9.41
C ARG A 145 6.22 0.41 -8.12
N GLY A 146 5.47 0.11 -7.06
CA GLY A 146 5.61 0.73 -5.74
C GLY A 146 6.05 -0.28 -4.69
N ILE A 147 6.33 0.24 -3.50
CA ILE A 147 6.66 -0.57 -2.33
C ILE A 147 5.53 -0.44 -1.32
N LYS A 148 5.12 -1.59 -0.77
CA LYS A 148 4.06 -1.69 0.21
C LYS A 148 4.63 -2.26 1.49
N TRP A 149 4.34 -1.62 2.60
CA TRP A 149 4.73 -2.01 3.95
C TRP A 149 3.50 -2.21 4.82
N CYS A 150 3.56 -3.18 5.73
CA CYS A 150 2.61 -3.39 6.80
C CYS A 150 3.25 -2.95 8.11
N LEU A 151 2.51 -2.20 8.92
CA LEU A 151 2.95 -1.65 10.19
C LEU A 151 1.90 -1.96 11.27
N PRO A 152 2.32 -2.05 12.53
CA PRO A 152 1.40 -2.01 13.67
C PRO A 152 0.57 -0.73 13.64
N ALA A 153 -0.75 -0.84 13.77
CA ALA A 153 -1.62 0.35 13.70
C ALA A 153 -1.30 1.41 14.76
N GLY A 154 -0.84 0.99 15.95
CA GLY A 154 -0.45 1.89 17.04
C GLY A 154 0.85 2.67 16.80
N ARG A 155 1.65 2.30 15.78
CA ARG A 155 2.89 2.99 15.40
C ARG A 155 2.68 4.00 14.28
N LEU A 156 1.44 4.21 13.82
CA LEU A 156 1.18 5.07 12.67
C LEU A 156 1.63 6.52 12.93
N GLN A 157 1.40 7.04 14.14
CA GLN A 157 1.78 8.40 14.50
C GLN A 157 3.31 8.58 14.41
N ASP A 158 4.06 7.72 15.11
CA ASP A 158 5.53 7.71 15.08
C ASP A 158 6.07 7.66 13.64
N VAL A 159 5.50 6.79 12.80
CA VAL A 159 5.92 6.62 11.40
C VAL A 159 5.63 7.87 10.57
N VAL A 160 4.48 8.50 10.76
CA VAL A 160 4.11 9.72 10.02
C VAL A 160 5.05 10.87 10.39
N GLU A 161 5.40 11.00 11.67
CA GLU A 161 6.37 11.99 12.16
C GLU A 161 7.76 11.73 11.58
N ASP A 162 8.26 10.49 11.63
CA ASP A 162 9.54 10.09 11.05
C ASP A 162 9.60 10.37 9.54
N ILE A 163 8.54 10.04 8.81
CA ILE A 163 8.45 10.31 7.37
C ILE A 163 8.36 11.81 7.10
N GLY A 164 7.65 12.58 7.92
CA GLY A 164 7.58 14.04 7.83
C GLY A 164 8.97 14.67 7.95
N ASN A 165 9.69 14.34 9.02
CA ASN A 165 11.06 14.79 9.27
C ASN A 165 12.02 14.38 8.14
N TRP A 166 11.89 13.15 7.63
CA TRP A 166 12.67 12.68 6.48
C TRP A 166 12.32 13.43 5.19
N ALA A 167 11.03 13.73 4.96
CA ALA A 167 10.54 14.42 3.78
C ALA A 167 11.04 15.87 3.71
N GLU A 168 11.24 16.55 4.84
CA GLU A 168 11.84 17.89 4.87
C GLU A 168 13.24 17.91 4.22
N HIS A 169 14.05 16.89 4.51
CA HIS A 169 15.42 16.76 4.01
C HIS A 169 15.50 16.13 2.61
N ARG A 170 14.41 15.50 2.14
CA ARG A 170 14.32 14.72 0.90
C ARG A 170 13.11 15.10 0.04
N PHE A 171 12.70 16.37 0.08
CA PHE A 171 11.44 16.85 -0.50
C PHE A 171 11.26 16.55 -1.99
N TYR A 172 12.35 16.49 -2.77
CA TYR A 172 12.33 16.17 -4.19
C TYR A 172 11.86 14.74 -4.51
N LEU A 173 11.79 13.85 -3.51
CA LEU A 173 11.26 12.48 -3.63
C LEU A 173 9.80 12.37 -3.19
N CYS A 174 9.28 13.36 -2.47
CA CYS A 174 7.97 13.31 -1.81
C CYS A 174 6.87 13.94 -2.66
N SER A 175 7.02 13.95 -3.98
CA SER A 175 6.14 14.64 -4.91
C SER A 175 4.88 13.85 -5.29
N THR A 176 4.76 12.61 -4.81
CA THR A 176 3.62 11.70 -5.00
C THR A 176 3.05 11.25 -3.65
N PRO A 177 1.79 10.81 -3.57
CA PRO A 177 1.15 10.49 -2.30
C PRO A 177 1.59 9.15 -1.72
N ILE A 178 1.61 9.05 -0.39
CA ILE A 178 1.61 7.79 0.33
C ILE A 178 0.17 7.36 0.54
N VAL A 179 -0.16 6.14 0.11
CA VAL A 179 -1.47 5.56 0.34
C VAL A 179 -1.43 4.76 1.64
N ILE A 180 -2.18 5.23 2.63
CA ILE A 180 -2.38 4.58 3.92
C ILE A 180 -3.73 3.87 3.89
N SER A 181 -3.77 2.62 4.34
CA SER A 181 -5.02 1.90 4.58
C SER A 181 -4.92 1.08 5.84
N LEU A 182 -6.03 0.97 6.58
CA LEU A 182 -6.08 0.11 7.75
C LEU A 182 -6.72 -1.22 7.41
N GLN A 183 -6.16 -2.28 7.98
CA GLN A 183 -6.66 -3.63 7.89
C GLN A 183 -6.83 -4.21 9.30
N THR A 184 -8.05 -4.68 9.58
CA THR A 184 -8.34 -5.43 10.80
C THR A 184 -8.44 -6.90 10.46
N HIS A 185 -7.66 -7.72 11.15
CA HIS A 185 -7.55 -9.15 10.88
C HIS A 185 -8.17 -9.93 12.03
N ARG A 186 -9.49 -10.14 11.96
CA ARG A 186 -10.28 -10.73 13.05
C ARG A 186 -9.93 -12.19 13.38
N ASN A 187 -9.33 -12.93 12.43
CA ASN A 187 -9.04 -14.36 12.57
C ASN A 187 -7.54 -14.70 12.55
N LEU A 188 -6.63 -13.73 12.75
CA LEU A 188 -5.19 -14.01 12.78
C LEU A 188 -4.78 -14.93 13.95
N ASN A 189 -5.55 -14.94 15.03
CA ASN A 189 -5.23 -15.69 16.24
C ASN A 189 -5.34 -17.21 16.07
N GLU A 190 -6.17 -17.69 15.15
CA GLU A 190 -6.38 -19.14 14.96
C GLU A 190 -5.34 -19.74 14.00
N HIS A 191 -5.03 -19.06 12.89
CA HIS A 191 -4.15 -19.59 11.85
C HIS A 191 -3.31 -18.48 11.19
N ARG A 192 -2.18 -18.11 11.82
CA ARG A 192 -1.24 -17.14 11.24
C ARG A 192 -0.25 -17.82 10.29
N PRO A 193 -0.20 -17.41 8.99
CA PRO A 193 0.85 -17.88 8.10
C PRO A 193 2.24 -17.46 8.59
N PHE A 194 3.22 -18.36 8.51
CA PHE A 194 4.58 -18.12 9.02
C PHE A 194 5.25 -16.85 8.47
N LEU A 195 5.03 -16.55 7.19
CA LEU A 195 5.56 -15.37 6.50
C LEU A 195 4.52 -14.26 6.32
N SER A 196 3.49 -14.20 7.17
CA SER A 196 2.51 -13.12 7.07
C SER A 196 3.13 -11.76 7.43
N PRO A 197 3.08 -10.73 6.56
CA PRO A 197 3.59 -9.40 6.85
C PRO A 197 2.76 -8.67 7.91
N TYR A 198 1.56 -9.18 8.24
CA TYR A 198 0.70 -8.61 9.27
C TYR A 198 1.16 -9.08 10.65
N ALA A 199 1.64 -8.14 11.47
CA ALA A 199 2.17 -8.42 12.81
C ALA A 199 1.07 -8.56 13.87
N ASP A 200 -0.01 -7.78 13.76
CA ASP A 200 -1.03 -7.61 14.79
C ASP A 200 -2.46 -7.76 14.24
N ASN A 201 -3.44 -7.79 15.15
CA ASN A 201 -4.86 -7.82 14.78
C ASN A 201 -5.32 -6.55 14.06
N LYS A 202 -4.64 -5.43 14.28
CA LYS A 202 -4.84 -4.18 13.55
C LYS A 202 -3.51 -3.76 12.94
N THR A 203 -3.44 -3.69 11.63
CA THR A 203 -2.25 -3.25 10.90
C THR A 203 -2.61 -2.14 9.94
N CYS A 204 -1.81 -1.10 9.86
CA CYS A 204 -1.87 -0.16 8.75
C CYS A 204 -0.94 -0.63 7.63
N THR A 205 -1.30 -0.34 6.39
CA THR A 205 -0.42 -0.56 5.25
C THR A 205 -0.13 0.76 4.58
N LEU A 206 1.14 0.98 4.28
CA LEU A 206 1.65 2.13 3.54
C LEU A 206 2.08 1.65 2.17
N TRP A 207 1.62 2.33 1.13
CA TRP A 207 2.09 2.13 -0.23
C TRP A 207 2.65 3.44 -0.76
N THR A 208 3.79 3.37 -1.42
CA THR A 208 4.42 4.51 -2.09
C THR A 208 5.03 4.09 -3.43
N ASP A 209 5.00 5.00 -4.39
CA ASP A 209 5.61 4.87 -5.71
C ASP A 209 6.81 5.80 -5.94
N TRP A 210 7.26 6.53 -4.90
CA TRP A 210 8.37 7.52 -4.94
C TRP A 210 9.61 7.06 -5.71
N PHE A 211 9.91 5.76 -5.63
CA PHE A 211 11.18 5.20 -6.06
C PHE A 211 11.16 4.67 -7.50
N SER A 212 10.06 4.83 -8.24
CA SER A 212 9.96 4.30 -9.60
C SER A 212 10.83 5.04 -10.63
N SER A 213 11.14 6.34 -10.46
CA SER A 213 11.92 7.09 -11.47
C SER A 213 13.38 6.66 -11.58
N ARG A 214 14.01 6.18 -10.50
CA ARG A 214 15.36 5.59 -10.56
C ARG A 214 15.36 4.10 -10.93
N SER A 215 14.19 3.46 -11.01
CA SER A 215 14.07 2.05 -11.41
C SER A 215 14.23 1.78 -12.91
N LEU A 216 14.37 2.83 -13.73
CA LEU A 216 14.79 2.69 -15.13
C LEU A 216 16.29 2.37 -15.26
N THR A 217 17.10 2.64 -14.22
CA THR A 217 18.55 2.38 -14.21
C THR A 217 18.99 1.77 -12.87
N SER A 218 18.53 0.54 -12.64
CA SER A 218 19.24 -0.59 -12.02
C SER A 218 19.86 -0.55 -10.61
N ASN A 219 19.79 0.49 -9.77
CA ASN A 219 20.35 0.38 -8.41
C ASN A 219 19.36 0.82 -7.31
N TYR A 220 19.16 -0.07 -6.33
CA TYR A 220 18.53 0.25 -5.05
C TYR A 220 19.28 1.42 -4.43
N SER A 221 18.65 2.60 -4.39
CA SER A 221 19.31 3.83 -3.96
C SER A 221 19.48 3.86 -2.44
N ALA A 222 20.58 4.45 -1.94
CA ALA A 222 20.77 4.70 -0.50
C ALA A 222 19.55 5.36 0.17
N THR A 223 18.86 6.25 -0.54
CA THR A 223 17.66 6.94 -0.05
C THR A 223 16.44 6.02 0.11
N MET A 224 16.35 4.95 -0.68
CA MET A 224 15.35 3.89 -0.48
C MET A 224 15.68 3.11 0.80
N ALA A 225 16.97 2.82 1.02
CA ALA A 225 17.44 2.13 2.22
C ALA A 225 17.13 2.94 3.49
N GLU A 226 17.38 4.25 3.46
CA GLU A 226 17.02 5.18 4.54
C GLU A 226 15.51 5.10 4.84
N PHE A 227 14.66 5.20 3.81
CA PHE A 227 13.21 5.12 4.00
C PHE A 227 12.72 3.75 4.50
N GLU A 228 13.24 2.65 3.94
CA GLU A 228 12.88 1.30 4.41
C GLU A 228 13.37 1.05 5.84
N ALA A 229 14.52 1.60 6.24
CA ALA A 229 15.03 1.52 7.60
C ALA A 229 14.10 2.23 8.60
N LEU A 230 13.57 3.41 8.26
CA LEU A 230 12.58 4.11 9.12
C LEU A 230 11.34 3.24 9.36
N LEU A 231 10.81 2.63 8.30
CA LEU A 231 9.66 1.74 8.41
C LEU A 231 9.98 0.49 9.23
N GLN A 232 11.17 -0.09 9.05
CA GLN A 232 11.62 -1.26 9.80
C GLN A 232 11.84 -0.95 11.29
N CYS A 233 12.41 0.20 11.65
CA CYS A 233 12.57 0.65 13.03
C CYS A 233 11.23 0.76 13.77
N ASN A 234 10.18 1.12 13.05
CA ASN A 234 8.80 1.17 13.56
C ASN A 234 8.07 -0.19 13.56
N GLY A 235 8.80 -1.29 13.43
CA GLY A 235 8.25 -2.66 13.41
C GLY A 235 7.57 -3.03 12.08
N GLY A 236 7.84 -2.27 11.02
CA GLY A 236 7.29 -2.49 9.70
C GLY A 236 7.81 -3.74 9.01
N ARG A 237 6.94 -4.37 8.23
CA ARG A 237 7.25 -5.54 7.41
C ARG A 237 6.88 -5.27 5.96
N LYS A 238 7.83 -5.48 5.06
CA LYS A 238 7.60 -5.33 3.63
C LYS A 238 6.60 -6.38 3.13
N CYS A 239 5.65 -5.95 2.30
CA CYS A 239 4.70 -6.85 1.64
C CYS A 239 5.37 -7.59 0.47
N TRP A 240 5.09 -8.88 0.36
CA TRP A 240 5.62 -9.74 -0.72
C TRP A 240 5.18 -9.37 -2.13
N SER A 241 4.16 -8.54 -2.30
CA SER A 241 3.67 -8.14 -3.61
C SER A 241 4.42 -6.94 -4.19
N ALA A 242 5.35 -6.34 -3.43
CA ALA A 242 5.81 -4.97 -3.70
C ALA A 242 7.35 -4.87 -3.72
N GLY A 243 7.90 -4.78 -4.92
CA GLY A 243 9.34 -4.66 -5.18
C GLY A 243 10.11 -5.97 -4.95
N PRO A 244 11.39 -6.04 -5.35
CA PRO A 244 12.26 -7.16 -4.99
C PRO A 244 12.35 -7.25 -3.47
N VAL A 245 12.03 -8.43 -2.92
CA VAL A 245 12.42 -8.75 -1.56
C VAL A 245 13.83 -9.28 -1.66
N TYR A 246 14.80 -8.39 -1.44
CA TYR A 246 16.16 -8.85 -1.23
C TYR A 246 16.12 -9.82 -0.06
N GLY A 247 16.67 -11.03 -0.25
CA GLY A 247 16.87 -12.01 0.80
C GLY A 247 17.73 -11.40 1.90
N SER A 248 17.10 -10.64 2.79
CA SER A 248 17.78 -9.98 3.87
C SER A 248 18.14 -11.05 4.89
N PRO A 249 19.39 -11.11 5.39
CA PRO A 249 19.73 -11.97 6.53
C PRO A 249 18.83 -11.69 7.76
N LEU A 250 18.13 -10.55 7.77
CA LEU A 250 17.20 -10.14 8.82
C LEU A 250 15.81 -10.79 8.70
N ILE A 251 15.49 -11.50 7.62
CA ILE A 251 14.16 -12.08 7.43
C ILE A 251 13.77 -13.06 8.55
N GLY A 252 14.73 -13.83 9.07
CA GLY A 252 14.51 -14.71 10.21
C GLY A 252 14.25 -13.96 11.51
N GLN A 253 14.78 -12.73 11.65
CA GLN A 253 14.49 -11.84 12.77
C GLN A 253 13.10 -11.20 12.61
N THR A 254 12.74 -10.80 11.39
CA THR A 254 11.46 -10.15 11.08
C THR A 254 10.28 -11.13 11.17
N TYR A 255 10.50 -12.39 10.78
CA TYR A 255 9.48 -13.44 10.75
C TYR A 255 9.91 -14.63 11.63
N PRO A 256 9.44 -14.72 12.88
CA PRO A 256 9.78 -15.82 13.79
C PRO A 256 9.45 -17.21 13.23
N GLY A 257 8.43 -17.30 12.36
CA GLY A 257 8.01 -18.54 11.69
C GLY A 257 8.89 -18.95 10.50
N PHE A 258 9.93 -18.17 10.17
CA PHE A 258 10.74 -18.38 8.97
C PHE A 258 11.42 -19.76 8.95
N ARG A 259 11.94 -20.21 10.10
CA ARG A 259 12.59 -21.53 10.20
C ARG A 259 11.62 -22.67 9.92
N GLN A 260 10.42 -22.64 10.51
CA GLN A 260 9.39 -23.65 10.28
C GLN A 260 8.90 -23.61 8.83
N TRP A 261 8.80 -22.42 8.25
CA TRP A 261 8.47 -22.27 6.83
C TRP A 261 9.52 -22.91 5.92
N SER A 262 10.81 -22.69 6.19
CA SER A 262 11.91 -23.29 5.41
C SER A 262 11.93 -24.81 5.53
N GLN A 263 11.73 -25.36 6.74
CA GLN A 263 11.59 -26.80 6.95
C GLN A 263 10.40 -27.38 6.17
N THR A 264 9.25 -26.71 6.24
CA THR A 264 8.04 -27.12 5.52
C THR A 264 8.27 -27.11 4.00
N ARG A 265 9.01 -26.11 3.49
CA ARG A 265 9.40 -26.06 2.08
C ARG A 265 10.26 -27.24 1.68
N THR A 266 11.30 -27.57 2.45
CA THR A 266 12.18 -28.71 2.16
C THR A 266 11.42 -30.04 2.14
N ILE A 267 10.39 -30.19 2.98
CA ILE A 267 9.52 -31.37 2.98
C ILE A 267 8.64 -31.42 1.73
N LEU A 268 8.06 -30.28 1.33
CA LEU A 268 7.11 -30.21 0.21
C LEU A 268 7.78 -30.19 -1.18
N ASP A 269 9.02 -29.71 -1.26
CA ASP A 269 9.82 -29.62 -2.49
C ASP A 269 11.27 -30.05 -2.21
N SER A 270 11.45 -31.34 -1.89
CA SER A 270 12.77 -31.91 -1.59
C SER A 270 13.73 -31.85 -2.78
N GLY A 271 13.20 -31.89 -4.00
CA GLY A 271 13.95 -31.71 -5.24
C GLY A 271 14.33 -30.25 -5.53
N ASN A 272 13.83 -29.29 -4.74
CA ASN A 272 14.07 -27.87 -4.90
C ASN A 272 13.76 -27.39 -6.34
N ILE A 273 12.64 -27.87 -6.88
CA ILE A 273 12.16 -27.61 -8.24
C ILE A 273 11.56 -26.19 -8.31
N PHE A 274 10.86 -25.77 -7.26
CA PHE A 274 10.21 -24.47 -7.19
C PHE A 274 11.19 -23.42 -6.63
N LYS A 275 12.08 -22.96 -7.51
CA LYS A 275 13.01 -21.84 -7.25
C LYS A 275 12.53 -20.56 -7.92
N SER A 276 12.81 -19.43 -7.28
CA SER A 276 12.58 -18.12 -7.87
C SER A 276 13.75 -17.21 -7.59
N ALA A 277 14.23 -16.51 -8.62
CA ALA A 277 15.22 -15.44 -8.49
C ALA A 277 14.69 -14.27 -7.63
N TYR A 278 13.36 -14.14 -7.49
CA TYR A 278 12.72 -13.17 -6.59
C TYR A 278 13.02 -13.44 -5.11
N ILE A 279 13.32 -14.70 -4.79
CA ILE A 279 13.61 -15.22 -3.44
C ILE A 279 15.09 -15.66 -3.39
N ALA A 280 15.92 -15.18 -4.33
CA ALA A 280 17.34 -15.48 -4.37
C ALA A 280 18.14 -14.47 -3.53
N GLY A 281 19.08 -15.00 -2.76
CA GLY A 281 19.66 -14.41 -1.57
C GLY A 281 19.40 -15.35 -0.40
N ASP A 282 20.42 -15.64 0.40
CA ASP A 282 20.54 -16.73 1.39
C ASP A 282 19.38 -16.85 2.42
N LEU A 283 18.20 -17.24 1.94
CA LEU A 283 17.18 -17.94 2.72
C LEU A 283 17.58 -19.40 2.96
N PHE A 284 18.64 -19.81 2.28
CA PHE A 284 19.38 -21.03 2.48
C PHE A 284 20.39 -20.77 3.59
N VAL A 285 19.95 -20.92 4.84
CA VAL A 285 20.91 -21.22 5.90
C VAL A 285 21.42 -22.62 5.55
N GLU A 286 22.63 -22.71 4.99
CA GLU A 286 23.38 -23.97 5.03
C GLU A 286 23.46 -24.38 6.50
N THR A 287 22.93 -25.57 6.79
CA THR A 287 23.01 -26.23 8.09
C THR A 287 24.45 -26.46 8.52
#